data_AF-A0AA96MA79-F1
#
_entry.id   AF-A0AA96MA79-F1
#
_cell.length_a   1.000
_cell.length_b   1.000
_cell.length_c   1.000
_cell.angle_alpha   90.00
_cell.angle_beta   90.00
_cell.angle_gamma   90.00
#
_symmetry.space_group_name_H-M   'P 1'
#
loop_
_entity.id
_entity.type
_entity.pdbx_description
1 polymer ?
#
loop_
_entity_poly.entity_id
_entity_poly.type
_entity_poly.pdbx_seq_one_letter_code
_entity_poly.pdbx_strand_id
1 'polypeptide(L)'
;MKFLVLLLSLLSPFISVPPQEETVPAALSAADQPVMLALGHGFSAETYISRFDSLAGVSLYMTEEALLLAKGEPLQIAPDPWGGCLEYQYADITAGICDGIILYVHASPAQAEQFGLMLNGLQLNPLAGNLQELLGAPDFRAEDGDVYIRGSAALKVYRNAGTGGFDGIDLFDGNSF
;
A
#
# COMPACT_ATOMS: atom_id res chain seq x y z
N MET A 1 36.89 -47.65 15.32
CA MET A 1 36.17 -46.59 16.07
C MET A 1 34.68 -46.74 15.81
N LYS A 2 33.93 -47.03 16.87
CA LYS A 2 32.45 -46.99 16.96
C LYS A 2 32.01 -45.53 17.16
N PHE A 3 30.81 -45.19 16.70
CA PHE A 3 29.73 -44.41 17.35
C PHE A 3 28.83 -43.87 16.23
N LEU A 4 27.83 -44.64 15.79
CA LEU A 4 26.51 -44.88 16.41
C LEU A 4 25.57 -43.68 16.18
N VAL A 5 24.70 -43.87 15.18
CA VAL A 5 23.47 -43.13 14.93
C VAL A 5 22.52 -43.31 16.13
N LEU A 6 22.03 -42.20 16.69
CA LEU A 6 20.93 -42.10 17.66
C LEU A 6 20.21 -40.78 17.36
N LEU A 7 18.90 -40.62 17.46
CA LEU A 7 17.73 -41.49 17.39
C LEU A 7 16.57 -40.48 17.39
N LEU A 8 15.70 -40.53 16.37
CA LEU A 8 14.40 -39.85 16.37
C LEU A 8 13.60 -40.32 17.59
N SER A 9 13.28 -39.44 18.53
CA SER A 9 12.39 -39.82 19.65
C SER A 9 11.71 -38.64 20.34
N LEU A 10 10.73 -37.99 19.70
CA LEU A 10 9.73 -37.18 20.42
C LEU A 10 8.36 -37.15 19.71
N LEU A 11 7.84 -38.33 19.34
CA LEU A 11 6.42 -38.48 19.01
C LEU A 11 5.88 -39.69 19.79
N SER A 12 5.13 -39.42 20.86
CA SER A 12 4.30 -40.41 21.52
C SER A 12 2.90 -39.83 21.69
N PRO A 13 1.86 -40.49 21.15
CA PRO A 13 0.47 -40.16 21.44
C PRO A 13 0.06 -40.86 22.74
N PHE A 14 -0.47 -40.12 23.70
CA PHE A 14 -1.16 -40.73 24.83
C PHE A 14 -2.59 -41.08 24.39
N ILE A 15 -2.78 -42.36 24.07
CA ILE A 15 -4.10 -43.00 23.95
C ILE A 15 -4.54 -43.38 25.36
N SER A 16 -5.71 -42.92 25.78
CA SER A 16 -6.43 -43.43 26.96
C SER A 16 -7.85 -43.81 26.53
N VAL A 17 -8.18 -45.09 26.63
CA VAL A 17 -9.52 -45.68 26.41
C VAL A 17 -10.28 -45.70 27.76
N PRO A 18 -11.61 -45.48 27.80
CA PRO A 18 -12.37 -45.28 29.04
C PRO A 18 -12.95 -46.59 29.60
N PRO A 19 -13.55 -46.54 30.82
CA PRO A 19 -14.71 -47.37 31.10
C PRO A 19 -15.95 -46.58 31.59
N GLN A 20 -17.11 -47.07 31.13
CA GLN A 20 -18.52 -46.93 31.56
C GLN A 20 -18.71 -46.78 33.09
N GLU A 21 -19.80 -46.30 33.68
CA GLU A 21 -21.18 -45.98 33.29
C GLU A 21 -21.76 -45.20 34.49
N GLU A 22 -22.56 -44.14 34.30
CA GLU A 22 -23.54 -43.73 35.32
C GLU A 22 -24.69 -42.92 34.70
N THR A 23 -25.84 -43.58 34.64
CA THR A 23 -27.24 -43.10 34.77
C THR A 23 -27.65 -41.72 34.22
N VAL A 24 -28.54 -41.75 33.23
CA VAL A 24 -29.41 -40.65 32.76
C VAL A 24 -30.43 -40.28 33.86
N PRO A 25 -30.89 -39.01 33.97
CA PRO A 25 -32.12 -38.68 33.24
C PRO A 25 -32.14 -37.26 32.64
N ALA A 26 -32.69 -37.22 31.41
CA ALA A 26 -33.61 -36.23 30.85
C ALA A 26 -33.28 -34.73 30.84
N ALA A 27 -33.52 -34.18 29.64
CA ALA A 27 -33.82 -32.80 29.30
C ALA A 27 -32.61 -31.85 29.15
N LEU A 28 -32.27 -31.54 27.89
CA LEU A 28 -32.60 -30.26 27.26
C LEU A 28 -31.90 -30.20 25.90
N SER A 29 -32.67 -29.90 24.85
CA SER A 29 -32.15 -29.56 23.53
C SER A 29 -31.13 -28.43 23.63
N ALA A 30 -29.86 -28.76 23.48
CA ALA A 30 -28.84 -27.77 23.17
C ALA A 30 -28.73 -27.71 21.65
N ALA A 31 -29.24 -26.61 21.09
CA ALA A 31 -29.03 -26.25 19.70
C ALA A 31 -27.53 -26.21 19.41
N ASP A 32 -27.12 -26.85 18.32
CA ASP A 32 -25.80 -26.65 17.72
C ASP A 32 -25.62 -25.15 17.43
N GLN A 33 -24.88 -24.47 18.30
CA GLN A 33 -24.28 -23.19 17.98
C GLN A 33 -23.00 -23.53 17.21
N PRO A 34 -22.90 -23.25 15.90
CA PRO A 34 -21.62 -23.34 15.24
C PRO A 34 -20.70 -22.34 15.94
N VAL A 35 -19.65 -22.87 16.58
CA VAL A 35 -18.51 -22.07 17.04
C VAL A 35 -17.89 -21.48 15.78
N MET A 36 -18.36 -20.28 15.40
CA MET A 36 -17.66 -19.48 14.41
C MET A 36 -16.28 -19.21 15.01
N LEU A 37 -15.26 -19.77 14.36
CA LEU A 37 -13.89 -19.31 14.50
C LEU A 37 -13.89 -17.84 14.08
N ALA A 38 -14.04 -16.94 15.06
CA ALA A 38 -13.60 -15.58 14.90
C ALA A 38 -12.07 -15.64 14.82
N LEU A 39 -11.53 -15.82 13.61
CA LEU A 39 -10.21 -15.28 13.33
C LEU A 39 -10.35 -13.77 13.48
N GLY A 40 -10.22 -13.31 14.72
CA GLY A 40 -9.74 -11.98 15.02
C GLY A 40 -8.33 -11.90 14.46
N HIS A 41 -8.20 -11.69 13.15
CA HIS A 41 -7.08 -10.94 12.63
C HIS A 41 -7.29 -9.52 13.15
N GLY A 42 -6.87 -9.31 14.39
CA GLY A 42 -6.49 -8.00 14.88
C GLY A 42 -5.30 -7.54 14.04
N PHE A 43 -5.58 -7.08 12.83
CA PHE A 43 -4.78 -6.03 12.23
C PHE A 43 -5.12 -4.77 13.03
N SER A 44 -4.47 -4.61 14.17
CA SER A 44 -3.88 -3.30 14.42
C SER A 44 -2.72 -3.18 13.43
N ALA A 45 -3.05 -3.11 12.13
CA ALA A 45 -2.09 -2.81 11.10
C ALA A 45 -1.54 -1.44 11.46
N GLU A 46 -0.22 -1.29 11.50
CA GLU A 46 0.33 0.05 11.50
C GLU A 46 -0.22 0.76 10.27
N THR A 47 -1.08 1.75 10.47
CA THR A 47 -1.65 2.58 9.40
C THR A 47 -0.56 3.38 8.66
N TYR A 48 0.67 3.33 9.18
CA TYR A 48 1.84 4.02 8.66
C TYR A 48 2.41 3.38 7.40
N ILE A 49 2.57 4.20 6.37
CA ILE A 49 3.15 3.84 5.08
C ILE A 49 4.68 4.00 5.16
N SER A 50 5.36 2.87 5.31
CA SER A 50 6.82 2.82 5.47
C SER A 50 7.61 2.80 4.16
N ARG A 51 6.95 2.67 3.01
CA ARG A 51 7.53 2.66 1.66
C ARG A 51 6.61 3.33 0.67
N PHE A 52 7.13 3.86 -0.43
CA PHE A 52 6.31 4.36 -1.54
C PHE A 52 6.53 3.50 -2.77
N ASP A 53 5.60 2.57 -3.00
CA ASP A 53 5.67 1.56 -4.05
C ASP A 53 4.91 2.00 -5.31
N SER A 54 3.75 2.66 -5.16
CA SER A 54 2.94 3.12 -6.30
C SER A 54 1.97 4.24 -5.96
N LEU A 55 1.74 5.17 -6.90
CA LEU A 55 0.66 6.16 -6.86
C LEU A 55 -0.37 5.83 -7.95
N ALA A 56 -1.64 5.71 -7.58
CA ALA A 56 -2.74 5.27 -8.45
C ALA A 56 -2.41 3.99 -9.26
N GLY A 57 -1.73 3.05 -8.60
CA GLY A 57 -1.32 1.77 -9.19
C GLY A 57 -0.12 1.85 -10.14
N VAL A 58 0.51 3.02 -10.30
CA VAL A 58 1.71 3.22 -11.12
C VAL A 58 2.94 3.31 -10.23
N SER A 59 3.94 2.49 -10.54
CA SER A 59 5.21 2.42 -9.81
C SER A 59 6.33 3.14 -10.56
N LEU A 60 7.28 3.69 -9.81
CA LEU A 60 8.54 4.17 -10.37
C LEU A 60 9.31 3.02 -11.02
N TYR A 61 10.05 3.34 -12.07
CA TYR A 61 10.86 2.41 -12.88
C TYR A 61 10.07 1.30 -13.58
N MET A 62 8.74 1.34 -13.54
CA MET A 62 7.90 0.57 -14.47
C MET A 62 8.25 1.00 -15.90
N THR A 63 8.30 0.05 -16.84
CA THR A 63 8.54 0.39 -18.26
C THR A 63 7.27 0.96 -18.89
N GLU A 64 7.44 1.71 -19.97
CA GLU A 64 6.30 2.21 -20.77
C GLU A 64 5.36 1.07 -21.18
N GLU A 65 5.88 -0.07 -21.62
CA GLU A 65 5.06 -1.20 -22.05
C GLU A 65 4.25 -1.79 -20.89
N ALA A 66 4.84 -1.87 -19.70
CA ALA A 66 4.15 -2.32 -18.51
C ALA A 66 3.04 -1.34 -18.08
N LEU A 67 3.28 -0.03 -18.24
CA LEU A 67 2.27 1.00 -18.00
C LEU A 67 1.09 0.87 -18.96
N LEU A 68 1.36 0.75 -20.26
CA LEU A 68 0.32 0.58 -21.29
C LEU A 68 -0.45 -0.72 -21.08
N LEU A 69 0.21 -1.79 -20.64
CA LEU A 69 -0.48 -3.04 -20.29
C LEU A 69 -1.38 -2.88 -19.06
N ALA A 70 -0.96 -2.09 -18.07
CA ALA A 70 -1.69 -1.90 -16.81
C ALA A 70 -2.85 -0.90 -16.93
N LYS A 71 -2.67 0.20 -17.66
CA LYS A 71 -3.64 1.31 -17.75
C LYS A 71 -4.33 1.44 -19.10
N GLY A 72 -3.83 0.77 -20.14
CA GLY A 72 -4.26 0.99 -21.52
C GLY A 72 -3.61 2.22 -22.15
N GLU A 73 -4.21 2.71 -23.23
CA GLU A 73 -3.73 3.91 -23.93
C GLU A 73 -3.98 5.18 -23.10
N PRO A 74 -3.02 6.13 -23.06
CA PRO A 74 -3.23 7.41 -22.41
C PRO A 74 -4.26 8.25 -23.16
N LEU A 75 -4.91 9.18 -22.45
CA LEU A 75 -5.80 10.17 -23.06
C LEU A 75 -5.02 11.18 -23.90
N GLN A 76 -3.80 11.48 -23.48
CA GLN A 76 -2.91 12.42 -24.14
C GLN A 76 -1.46 12.07 -23.83
N ILE A 77 -0.58 12.30 -24.81
CA ILE A 77 0.87 12.28 -24.63
C ILE A 77 1.40 13.69 -24.93
N ALA A 78 2.17 14.26 -24.01
CA ALA A 78 2.75 15.60 -24.13
C ALA A 78 4.24 15.59 -23.74
N PRO A 79 5.08 16.49 -24.28
CA PRO A 79 6.43 16.67 -23.76
C PRO A 79 6.39 17.27 -22.36
N ASP A 80 7.26 16.78 -21.46
CA ASP A 80 7.53 17.41 -20.18
C ASP A 80 8.18 18.80 -20.41
N PRO A 81 7.67 19.88 -19.77
CA PRO A 81 8.28 21.21 -19.87
C PRO A 81 9.70 21.32 -19.31
N TRP A 82 10.12 20.42 -18.42
CA TRP A 82 11.36 20.53 -17.65
C TRP A 82 12.44 19.52 -18.06
N GLY A 83 12.05 18.31 -18.46
CA GLY A 83 12.94 17.25 -18.91
C GLY A 83 12.65 16.83 -20.34
N GLY A 84 13.61 16.14 -20.98
CA GLY A 84 13.42 15.51 -22.30
C GLY A 84 12.48 14.29 -22.27
N CYS A 85 11.53 14.26 -21.34
CA CYS A 85 10.63 13.17 -21.05
C CYS A 85 9.27 13.38 -21.73
N LEU A 86 8.46 12.33 -21.76
CA LEU A 86 7.08 12.39 -22.20
C LEU A 86 6.14 12.15 -21.02
N GLU A 87 5.08 12.95 -20.94
CA GLU A 87 3.98 12.81 -20.01
C GLU A 87 2.84 12.03 -20.64
N TYR A 88 2.54 10.86 -20.07
CA TYR A 88 1.40 10.04 -20.43
C TYR A 88 0.27 10.38 -19.47
N GLN A 89 -0.74 11.07 -19.98
CA GLN A 89 -1.83 11.62 -19.19
C GLN A 89 -3.02 10.67 -19.22
N TYR A 90 -3.37 10.14 -18.05
CA TYR A 90 -4.54 9.31 -17.81
C TYR A 90 -5.59 10.11 -17.05
N ALA A 91 -6.79 9.53 -16.95
CA ALA A 91 -7.89 10.19 -16.24
C ALA A 91 -7.56 10.44 -14.75
N ASP A 92 -6.77 9.57 -14.13
CA ASP A 92 -6.48 9.57 -12.70
C ASP A 92 -5.07 10.07 -12.34
N ILE A 93 -4.10 10.03 -13.27
CA ILE A 93 -2.71 10.47 -13.06
C ILE A 93 -2.06 10.95 -14.34
N THR A 94 -0.90 11.59 -14.20
CA THR A 94 0.10 11.77 -15.26
C THR A 94 1.36 10.99 -14.91
N ALA A 95 1.90 10.20 -15.83
CA ALA A 95 3.15 9.48 -15.65
C ALA A 95 4.25 10.10 -16.53
N GLY A 96 5.35 10.51 -15.94
CA GLY A 96 6.53 11.02 -16.63
C GLY A 96 7.47 9.88 -17.02
N ILE A 97 7.65 9.68 -18.32
CA ILE A 97 8.46 8.62 -18.92
C ILE A 97 9.72 9.21 -19.53
N CYS A 98 10.87 8.78 -19.03
CA CYS A 98 12.19 9.18 -19.50
C CYS A 98 12.97 7.91 -19.88
N ASP A 99 13.54 7.87 -21.08
CA ASP A 99 14.26 6.69 -21.58
C ASP A 99 13.47 5.37 -21.44
N GLY A 100 12.15 5.43 -21.65
CA GLY A 100 11.25 4.27 -21.63
C GLY A 100 10.84 3.78 -20.23
N ILE A 101 11.23 4.48 -19.15
CA ILE A 101 10.88 4.15 -17.77
C ILE A 101 10.20 5.30 -17.06
N ILE A 102 9.31 4.99 -16.11
CA ILE A 102 8.61 6.00 -15.31
C ILE A 102 9.56 6.55 -14.23
N LEU A 103 9.78 7.87 -14.23
CA LEU A 103 10.58 8.55 -13.20
C LEU A 103 9.74 9.38 -12.24
N TYR A 104 8.52 9.77 -12.63
CA TYR A 104 7.57 10.39 -11.72
C TYR A 104 6.12 10.03 -12.08
N VAL A 105 5.26 10.12 -11.06
CA VAL A 105 3.81 10.01 -11.19
C VAL A 105 3.19 11.20 -10.46
N HIS A 106 2.37 11.96 -11.17
CA HIS A 106 1.66 13.12 -10.66
C HIS A 106 0.16 12.86 -10.58
N ALA A 107 -0.48 13.34 -9.53
CA ALA A 107 -1.92 13.50 -9.48
C ALA A 107 -2.28 14.96 -9.13
N SER A 108 -3.01 15.61 -10.05
CA SER A 108 -3.54 16.95 -9.85
C SER A 108 -4.73 16.96 -8.88
N PRO A 109 -5.14 18.13 -8.36
CA PRO A 109 -6.33 18.24 -7.52
C PRO A 109 -7.59 17.68 -8.16
N ALA A 110 -7.84 17.99 -9.44
CA ALA A 110 -9.02 17.50 -10.16
C ALA A 110 -9.02 15.97 -10.30
N GLN A 111 -7.86 15.38 -10.59
CA GLN A 111 -7.71 13.93 -10.67
C GLN A 111 -7.94 13.27 -9.30
N ALA A 112 -7.34 13.83 -8.25
CA ALA A 112 -7.49 13.37 -6.87
C ALA A 112 -8.95 13.42 -6.38
N GLU A 113 -9.67 14.51 -6.69
CA GLU A 113 -11.08 14.67 -6.31
C GLU A 113 -11.99 13.68 -7.06
N GLN A 114 -11.74 13.46 -8.35
CA GLN A 114 -12.61 12.64 -9.18
C GLN A 114 -12.35 11.14 -9.02
N PHE A 115 -11.10 10.72 -8.87
CA PHE A 115 -10.69 9.30 -8.87
C PHE A 115 -10.17 8.82 -7.51
N GLY A 116 -9.96 9.74 -6.56
CA GLY A 116 -9.29 9.45 -5.31
C GLY A 116 -7.77 9.38 -5.45
N LEU A 117 -7.07 9.38 -4.31
CA LEU A 117 -5.63 9.18 -4.26
C LEU A 117 -5.32 7.86 -3.58
N MET A 118 -4.61 6.99 -4.30
CA MET A 118 -4.22 5.67 -3.80
C MET A 118 -2.70 5.58 -3.75
N LEU A 119 -2.13 5.49 -2.56
CA LEU A 119 -0.70 5.23 -2.36
C LEU A 119 -0.54 3.82 -1.81
N ASN A 120 0.16 2.96 -2.56
CA ASN A 120 0.30 1.52 -2.28
C ASN A 120 -1.05 0.80 -2.08
N GLY A 121 -2.10 1.25 -2.78
CA GLY A 121 -3.45 0.71 -2.59
C GLY A 121 -4.15 1.17 -1.31
N LEU A 122 -3.58 2.10 -0.53
CA LEU A 122 -4.24 2.77 0.59
C LEU A 122 -4.74 4.16 0.16
N GLN A 123 -5.93 4.52 0.62
CA GLN A 123 -6.52 5.81 0.28
C GLN A 123 -5.86 6.94 1.06
N LEU A 124 -5.26 7.88 0.34
CA LEU A 124 -4.84 9.17 0.86
C LEU A 124 -5.97 10.18 0.68
N ASN A 125 -6.15 11.03 1.68
CA ASN A 125 -7.07 12.16 1.61
C ASN A 125 -6.41 13.42 2.20
N PRO A 126 -5.66 14.17 1.38
CA PRO A 126 -5.05 15.44 1.77
C PRO A 126 -6.06 16.45 2.33
N LEU A 127 -7.30 16.44 1.81
CA LEU A 127 -8.35 17.37 2.22
C LEU A 127 -9.01 17.00 3.56
N ALA A 128 -9.03 15.71 3.91
CA ALA A 128 -9.58 15.22 5.19
C ALA A 128 -8.51 15.06 6.29
N GLY A 129 -7.24 15.37 5.99
CA GLY A 129 -6.17 15.42 6.99
C GLY A 129 -5.61 14.08 7.46
N ASN A 130 -5.84 12.98 6.73
CA ASN A 130 -5.29 11.67 7.11
C ASN A 130 -3.79 11.50 6.80
N LEU A 131 -3.16 12.49 6.13
CA LEU A 131 -1.76 12.41 5.73
C LEU A 131 -0.81 12.22 6.92
N GLN A 132 -1.02 12.92 8.02
CA GLN A 132 -0.12 12.80 9.18
C GLN A 132 -0.24 11.43 9.86
N GLU A 133 -1.42 10.83 9.85
CA GLU A 133 -1.64 9.47 10.37
C GLU A 133 -0.96 8.42 9.50
N LEU A 134 -1.08 8.55 8.18
CA LEU A 134 -0.55 7.59 7.21
C LEU A 134 0.94 7.77 6.93
N LEU A 135 1.43 9.01 6.89
CA LEU A 135 2.79 9.35 6.46
C LEU A 135 3.68 9.80 7.61
N GLY A 136 3.14 10.12 8.78
CA GLY A 136 3.89 10.73 9.87
C GLY A 136 4.22 12.20 9.62
N ALA A 137 5.31 12.69 10.23
CA ALA A 137 5.80 14.04 9.97
C ALA A 137 6.55 14.12 8.63
N PRO A 138 6.45 15.25 7.91
CA PRO A 138 7.29 15.49 6.73
C PRO A 138 8.77 15.47 7.08
N ASP A 139 9.59 14.92 6.18
CA ASP A 139 11.04 14.97 6.26
C ASP A 139 11.55 16.38 5.90
N PHE A 140 10.86 17.07 4.99
CA PHE A 140 11.08 18.49 4.68
C PHE A 140 9.76 19.25 4.54
N ARG A 141 9.76 20.52 4.94
CA ARG A 141 8.64 21.45 4.75
C ARG A 141 9.10 22.65 3.95
N ALA A 142 8.38 22.99 2.90
CA ALA A 142 8.59 24.15 2.06
C ALA A 142 7.29 24.97 1.95
N GLU A 143 7.41 26.17 1.37
CA GLU A 143 6.25 27.06 1.15
C GLU A 143 5.21 26.43 0.22
N ASP A 144 5.66 25.62 -0.74
CA ASP A 144 4.85 24.97 -1.77
C ASP A 144 4.44 23.54 -1.42
N GLY A 145 4.79 23.02 -0.24
CA GLY A 145 4.40 21.66 0.13
C GLY A 145 5.24 20.98 1.22
N ASP A 146 4.87 19.73 1.47
CA ASP A 146 5.56 18.83 2.40
C ASP A 146 6.19 17.67 1.60
N VAL A 147 7.41 17.28 1.96
CA VAL A 147 8.13 16.15 1.34
C VAL A 147 8.33 15.04 2.36
N TYR A 148 8.04 13.82 1.93
CA TYR A 148 8.23 12.59 2.69
C TYR A 148 9.19 11.68 1.90
N ILE A 149 10.12 11.01 2.56
CA ILE A 149 11.14 10.17 1.92
C ILE A 149 11.12 8.77 2.51
N ARG A 150 10.97 7.75 1.67
CA ARG A 150 11.00 6.35 2.09
C ARG A 150 11.91 5.56 1.15
N GLY A 151 13.09 5.20 1.64
CA GLY A 151 14.11 4.55 0.81
C GLY A 151 14.60 5.49 -0.29
N SER A 152 14.53 5.04 -1.55
CA SER A 152 14.89 5.83 -2.73
C SER A 152 13.71 6.61 -3.31
N ALA A 153 12.50 6.50 -2.77
CA ALA A 153 11.34 7.19 -3.28
C ALA A 153 10.98 8.39 -2.40
N ALA A 154 10.52 9.46 -3.03
CA ALA A 154 10.00 10.64 -2.38
C ALA A 154 8.55 10.89 -2.79
N LEU A 155 7.77 11.40 -1.85
CA LEU A 155 6.41 11.85 -2.05
C LEU A 155 6.36 13.35 -1.72
N LYS A 156 5.99 14.19 -2.68
CA LYS A 156 5.78 15.62 -2.45
C LYS A 156 4.30 15.92 -2.52
N VAL A 157 3.75 16.43 -1.41
CA VAL A 157 2.36 16.90 -1.33
C VAL A 157 2.38 18.41 -1.48
N TYR A 158 1.90 18.90 -2.62
CA TYR A 158 1.89 20.32 -2.95
C TYR A 158 0.75 21.04 -2.24
N ARG A 159 1.04 22.27 -1.82
CA ARG A 159 0.08 23.16 -1.20
C ARG A 159 0.17 24.54 -1.82
N ASN A 160 -0.97 25.19 -1.97
CA ASN A 160 -1.03 26.58 -2.33
C ASN A 160 -0.44 27.44 -1.20
N ALA A 161 0.60 28.23 -1.47
CA ALA A 161 1.24 29.05 -0.44
C ALA A 161 0.31 30.13 0.16
N GLY A 162 -0.72 30.55 -0.59
CA GLY A 162 -1.68 31.56 -0.14
C GLY A 162 -2.86 31.00 0.65
N THR A 163 -3.40 29.85 0.21
CA THR A 163 -4.62 29.26 0.82
C THR A 163 -4.34 28.06 1.71
N GLY A 164 -3.16 27.45 1.59
CA GLY A 164 -2.82 26.16 2.22
C GLY A 164 -3.55 24.96 1.60
N GLY A 165 -4.37 25.17 0.55
CA GLY A 165 -5.13 24.13 -0.12
C GLY A 165 -4.24 23.12 -0.85
N PHE A 166 -4.74 21.91 -1.06
CA PHE A 166 -4.03 20.85 -1.80
C PHE A 166 -3.90 21.23 -3.28
N ASP A 167 -2.66 21.26 -3.76
CA ASP A 167 -2.34 21.65 -5.16
C ASP A 167 -1.78 20.47 -5.99
N GLY A 168 -1.72 19.26 -5.41
CA GLY A 168 -1.30 18.05 -6.13
C GLY A 168 -0.36 17.17 -5.32
N ILE A 169 0.01 16.03 -5.89
CA ILE A 169 0.96 15.10 -5.26
C ILE A 169 1.84 14.41 -6.31
N ASP A 170 3.12 14.32 -6.03
CA ASP A 170 4.09 13.58 -6.85
C ASP A 170 4.69 12.41 -6.07
N LEU A 171 4.82 11.28 -6.75
CA LEU A 171 5.73 10.19 -6.41
C LEU A 171 6.90 10.24 -7.40
N PHE A 172 8.14 10.30 -6.91
CA PHE A 172 9.34 10.41 -7.76
C PHE A 172 10.57 9.76 -7.11
N ASP A 173 11.60 9.49 -7.91
CA ASP A 173 12.90 9.04 -7.38
C ASP A 173 13.54 10.18 -6.58
N GLY A 174 13.80 9.91 -5.30
CA GLY A 174 14.41 10.85 -4.37
C GLY A 174 15.84 11.26 -4.75
N ASN A 175 16.47 10.63 -5.74
CA ASN A 175 17.77 11.03 -6.30
C ASN A 175 17.66 11.87 -7.59
N SER A 176 16.45 12.14 -8.07
CA SER A 176 16.21 13.00 -9.23
C SER A 176 16.22 14.47 -8.80
N PHE A 177 17.41 15.08 -8.77
CA PHE A 177 17.62 16.51 -8.52
C PHE A 177 18.65 17.11 -9.47
#